data_AF-A0A970BD40-F1
#
_entry.id   AF-A0A970BD40-F1
#
_cell.length_a   1.000
_cell.length_b   1.000
_cell.length_c   1.000
_cell.angle_alpha   90.00
_cell.angle_beta   90.00
_cell.angle_gamma   90.00
#
_symmetry.space_group_name_H-M   'P 1'
#
loop_
_entity.id
_entity.type
_entity.pdbx_description
1 polymer ?
#
loop_
_entity_poly.entity_id
_entity_poly.type
_entity_poly.pdbx_seq_one_letter_code
_entity_poly.pdbx_strand_id
1 'polypeptide(L)'
;MKKIFLILTLLIAAKGIYAQEESWRCASAEMNRIEMENNPQARANWENLQIFIDDYIKENKDSKNLDVYIIPVVFHIVHNYGPENISKEQINDQIRILNEDYRRLNPDTVDIIPPFKQLATDSRIEFRLAQIDPNGNCTDGVTRTISFQTYYGSEEIKNIAPSWPNSKYLNVWVVNRIPGGVAGYAYYPGTAPNGRDGIMITHSYIGSIGTGDIGKSRTLTHEVGHYLSLPHPWGSTNEPGLQSNCNIDDGIEDTPNTIGHTSCNLWAVTCGSLDNVQNYMDYSYCCRMFTHGQGARMRAALNSNASQRNNLWTESNLIATGTNDPDYIAVCEPIADWQQNKIVTCINEEVEYYDLSYNTSEIASRTWQIEGANPETSNEKNPIVIYQNAGKYSTELYVANSTGSDSKSKTNNISAYNHNDAVELPFIYDFENNDFPYLQSGINNDFTIVAEGSQNWERTNSTGFSGNYSMRLINKNNENNITNSFYTPLVKVDSTMFPLTIKFKVAYAKTYSTSNDKLKVYYSSNCGDYWRLRYNKPGVSLRTTDNLVQYGNFVPNAEQWREDEIIIMEPYDKECQSLRLKFEAISGGGNAIYI
;
A
#
# COMPACT_ATOMS: atom_id res chain seq x y z
N MET A 1 -21.56 -18.10 65.86
CA MET A 1 -20.94 -19.37 65.42
C MET A 1 -21.00 -19.44 63.90
N LYS A 2 -19.84 -19.66 63.28
CA LYS A 2 -19.55 -20.04 61.88
C LYS A 2 -20.06 -19.13 60.73
N LYS A 3 -19.11 -18.36 60.21
CA LYS A 3 -19.04 -17.75 58.88
C LYS A 3 -19.04 -18.86 57.81
N ILE A 4 -19.80 -18.69 56.73
CA ILE A 4 -19.59 -19.39 55.47
C ILE A 4 -19.43 -18.32 54.38
N PHE A 5 -18.20 -18.23 53.87
CA PHE A 5 -17.82 -17.45 52.68
C PHE A 5 -18.27 -18.24 51.46
N LEU A 6 -19.06 -17.63 50.57
CA LEU A 6 -19.31 -18.14 49.23
C LEU A 6 -18.36 -17.41 48.27
N ILE A 7 -17.28 -18.08 47.88
CA ILE A 7 -16.37 -17.61 46.82
C ILE A 7 -16.99 -18.01 45.49
N LEU A 8 -17.49 -17.04 44.73
CA LEU A 8 -17.88 -17.21 43.33
C LEU A 8 -16.66 -16.85 42.48
N THR A 9 -15.92 -17.86 42.04
CA THR A 9 -14.79 -17.71 41.12
C THR A 9 -15.34 -17.33 39.74
N LEU A 10 -15.11 -16.08 39.34
CA LEU A 10 -15.38 -15.57 37.99
C LEU A 10 -14.31 -16.13 37.04
N LEU A 11 -14.67 -17.14 36.24
CA LEU A 11 -13.86 -17.63 35.11
C LEU A 11 -13.91 -16.57 34.01
N ILE A 12 -12.93 -15.65 34.02
CA ILE A 12 -12.65 -14.76 32.90
C ILE A 12 -11.98 -15.61 31.82
N ALA A 13 -12.75 -16.02 30.82
CA ALA A 13 -12.22 -16.55 29.57
C ALA A 13 -11.50 -15.40 28.85
N ALA A 14 -10.18 -15.29 29.04
CA ALA A 14 -9.32 -14.47 28.22
C ALA A 14 -9.40 -15.00 26.78
N LYS A 15 -10.19 -14.33 25.94
CA LYS A 15 -10.09 -14.51 24.49
C LYS A 15 -8.74 -13.94 24.08
N GLY A 16 -7.78 -14.83 23.83
CA GLY A 16 -6.53 -14.48 23.17
C GLY A 16 -6.86 -13.73 21.89
N ILE A 17 -6.36 -12.50 21.81
CA ILE A 17 -6.26 -11.77 20.57
C ILE A 17 -5.24 -12.57 19.74
N TYR A 18 -5.70 -13.29 18.72
CA TYR A 18 -4.81 -13.81 17.70
C TYR A 18 -4.29 -12.59 16.93
N ALA A 19 -3.10 -12.13 17.29
CA ALA A 19 -2.27 -11.40 16.33
C ALA A 19 -2.07 -12.35 15.13
N GLN A 20 -2.42 -11.90 13.93
CA GLN A 20 -2.03 -12.62 12.72
C GLN A 20 -0.50 -12.51 12.66
N GLU A 21 0.21 -13.62 12.87
CA GLU A 21 1.62 -13.70 12.49
C GLU A 21 1.70 -13.41 10.99
N GLU A 22 2.32 -12.29 10.63
CA GLU A 22 2.77 -12.04 9.27
C GLU A 22 3.86 -13.05 8.93
N SER A 23 3.48 -14.20 8.37
CA SER A 23 4.45 -15.18 7.89
C SER A 23 5.13 -14.64 6.62
N TRP A 24 6.46 -14.61 6.57
CA TRP A 24 7.22 -14.40 5.33
C TRP A 24 6.86 -15.49 4.34
N ARG A 25 6.09 -15.10 3.33
CA ARG A 25 5.76 -15.94 2.18
C ARG A 25 6.12 -15.14 0.93
N CYS A 26 7.08 -15.63 0.17
CA CYS A 26 7.25 -15.19 -1.22
C CYS A 26 6.17 -15.86 -2.07
N ALA A 27 5.73 -15.25 -3.18
CA ALA A 27 4.78 -15.86 -4.11
C ALA A 27 5.36 -16.12 -5.51
N SER A 28 6.68 -15.96 -5.69
CA SER A 28 7.37 -16.12 -6.97
C SER A 28 7.10 -17.47 -7.63
N ALA A 29 7.25 -18.58 -6.89
CA ALA A 29 6.99 -19.92 -7.45
C ALA A 29 5.55 -20.06 -7.96
N GLU A 30 4.56 -19.55 -7.22
CA GLU A 30 3.15 -19.66 -7.59
C GLU A 30 2.80 -18.75 -8.78
N MET A 31 3.24 -17.50 -8.76
CA MET A 31 2.98 -16.55 -9.85
C MET A 31 3.59 -17.04 -11.18
N ASN A 32 4.83 -17.53 -11.16
CA ASN A 32 5.48 -18.06 -12.36
C ASN A 32 4.82 -19.36 -12.84
N ARG A 33 4.40 -20.25 -11.93
CA ARG A 33 3.69 -21.48 -12.27
C ARG A 33 2.36 -21.19 -12.96
N ILE A 34 1.54 -20.32 -12.36
CA ILE A 34 0.24 -19.90 -12.94
C ILE A 34 0.46 -19.33 -14.34
N GLU A 35 1.44 -18.46 -14.53
CA GLU A 35 1.68 -17.89 -15.86
C GLU A 35 2.19 -18.91 -16.87
N MET A 36 3.11 -19.79 -16.51
CA MET A 36 3.58 -20.84 -17.43
C MET A 36 2.53 -21.92 -17.73
N GLU A 37 1.51 -22.08 -16.89
CA GLU A 37 0.34 -22.93 -17.18
C GLU A 37 -0.64 -22.27 -18.13
N ASN A 38 -0.87 -20.96 -17.97
CA ASN A 38 -1.82 -20.21 -18.79
C ASN A 38 -1.23 -19.65 -20.09
N ASN A 39 0.10 -19.55 -20.18
CA ASN A 39 0.82 -18.97 -21.31
C ASN A 39 1.95 -19.91 -21.80
N PRO A 40 1.73 -20.69 -22.86
CA PRO A 40 2.75 -21.57 -23.43
C PRO A 40 4.03 -20.85 -23.88
N GLN A 41 3.95 -19.57 -24.25
CA GLN A 41 5.14 -18.79 -24.61
C GLN A 41 6.01 -18.50 -23.39
N ALA A 42 5.40 -18.20 -22.23
CA ALA A 42 6.13 -18.00 -20.98
C ALA A 42 6.89 -19.27 -20.57
N ARG A 43 6.25 -20.45 -20.74
CA ARG A 43 6.91 -21.75 -20.53
C ARG A 43 8.07 -21.98 -21.47
N ALA A 44 7.88 -21.76 -22.78
CA ALA A 44 8.95 -21.90 -23.76
C ALA A 44 10.12 -20.94 -23.50
N ASN A 45 9.84 -19.70 -23.09
CA ASN A 45 10.87 -18.73 -22.71
C ASN A 45 11.67 -19.21 -21.50
N TRP A 46 10.99 -19.75 -20.48
CA TRP A 46 11.64 -20.33 -19.30
C TRP A 46 12.54 -21.51 -19.66
N GLU A 47 12.04 -22.47 -20.44
CA GLU A 47 12.81 -23.65 -20.87
C GLU A 47 14.05 -23.25 -21.69
N ASN A 48 13.91 -22.30 -22.62
CA ASN A 48 15.03 -21.76 -23.39
C ASN A 48 16.04 -21.02 -22.50
N LEU A 49 15.58 -20.31 -21.47
CA LEU A 49 16.45 -19.65 -20.49
C LEU A 49 17.27 -20.68 -19.69
N GLN A 50 16.66 -21.79 -19.27
CA GLN A 50 17.38 -22.85 -18.55
C GLN A 50 18.52 -23.42 -19.39
N ILE A 51 18.24 -23.76 -20.65
CA ILE A 51 19.24 -24.25 -21.60
C ILE A 51 20.37 -23.23 -21.77
N PHE A 52 20.03 -21.95 -21.98
CA PHE A 52 21.01 -20.88 -22.12
C PHE A 52 21.90 -20.75 -20.89
N ILE A 53 21.34 -20.80 -19.68
CA ILE A 53 22.09 -20.69 -18.44
C ILE A 53 23.10 -21.83 -18.32
N ASP A 54 22.66 -23.07 -18.56
CA ASP A 54 23.51 -24.25 -18.45
C ASP A 54 24.67 -24.19 -19.46
N ASP A 55 24.38 -23.84 -20.71
CA ASP A 55 25.38 -23.69 -21.77
C ASP A 55 26.35 -22.55 -21.42
N TYR A 56 25.84 -21.38 -20.99
CA TYR A 56 26.67 -20.23 -20.65
C TYR A 56 27.64 -20.54 -19.49
N ILE A 57 27.15 -21.17 -18.41
CA ILE A 57 27.98 -21.54 -17.26
C ILE A 57 29.05 -22.53 -17.68
N LYS A 58 28.69 -23.54 -18.51
CA LYS A 58 29.62 -24.54 -19.00
C LYS A 58 30.71 -23.94 -19.89
N GLU A 59 30.35 -23.04 -20.79
CA GLU A 59 31.28 -22.36 -21.70
C GLU A 59 32.19 -21.38 -20.98
N ASN A 60 31.72 -20.78 -19.87
CA ASN A 60 32.45 -19.76 -19.12
C ASN A 60 33.04 -20.25 -17.81
N LYS A 61 33.11 -21.58 -17.58
CA LYS A 61 33.61 -22.17 -16.32
C LYS A 61 35.02 -21.71 -15.93
N ASP A 62 35.88 -21.45 -16.92
CA ASP A 62 37.26 -20.96 -16.75
C ASP A 62 37.40 -19.44 -16.90
N SER A 63 36.30 -18.74 -17.22
CA SER A 63 36.28 -17.29 -17.41
C SER A 63 36.47 -16.57 -16.09
N LYS A 64 37.54 -15.79 -15.97
CA LYS A 64 37.74 -14.85 -14.86
C LYS A 64 37.10 -13.51 -15.16
N ASN A 65 35.85 -13.47 -15.60
CA ASN A 65 35.16 -12.19 -15.76
C ASN A 65 35.02 -11.55 -14.37
N LEU A 66 35.72 -10.43 -14.17
CA LEU A 66 35.75 -9.69 -12.92
C LEU A 66 34.82 -8.47 -12.96
N ASP A 67 34.07 -8.28 -14.04
CA ASP A 67 33.20 -7.13 -14.22
C ASP A 67 32.06 -7.16 -13.20
N VAL A 68 31.74 -6.00 -12.65
CA VAL A 68 30.57 -5.81 -11.81
C VAL A 68 29.40 -5.43 -12.72
N TYR A 69 28.33 -6.21 -12.68
CA TYR A 69 27.13 -5.91 -13.45
C TYR A 69 26.26 -4.94 -12.66
N ILE A 70 26.20 -3.70 -13.14
CA ILE A 70 25.39 -2.64 -12.54
C ILE A 70 23.97 -2.73 -13.09
N ILE A 71 22.97 -2.73 -12.22
CA ILE A 71 21.55 -2.79 -12.56
C ILE A 71 20.89 -1.47 -12.13
N PRO A 72 20.37 -0.68 -13.09
CA PRO A 72 19.55 0.50 -12.78
C PRO A 72 18.22 0.07 -12.15
N VAL A 73 17.83 0.68 -11.04
CA VAL A 73 16.61 0.34 -10.28
C VAL A 73 15.68 1.54 -10.20
N VAL A 74 14.38 1.28 -10.33
CA VAL A 74 13.32 2.26 -10.02
C VAL A 74 12.35 1.67 -9.00
N PHE A 75 12.00 2.47 -7.99
CA PHE A 75 10.96 2.13 -7.03
C PHE A 75 9.66 2.86 -7.35
N HIS A 76 8.58 2.10 -7.54
CA HIS A 76 7.24 2.60 -7.72
C HIS A 76 6.47 2.49 -6.40
N ILE A 77 6.40 3.58 -5.64
CA ILE A 77 5.70 3.64 -4.36
C ILE A 77 4.23 3.94 -4.63
N VAL A 78 3.36 2.97 -4.36
CA VAL A 78 1.90 3.16 -4.45
C VAL A 78 1.36 3.29 -3.04
N HIS A 79 0.76 4.45 -2.73
CA HIS A 79 0.38 4.79 -1.37
C HIS A 79 -0.96 5.51 -1.31
N ASN A 80 -1.58 5.55 -0.14
CA ASN A 80 -2.71 6.42 0.15
C ASN A 80 -2.38 7.32 1.35
N TYR A 81 -1.19 7.93 1.28
CA TYR A 81 -0.54 8.71 2.33
C TYR A 81 -0.35 7.98 3.68
N GLY A 82 -0.48 6.65 3.68
CA GLY A 82 -0.24 5.81 4.84
C GLY A 82 1.23 5.45 5.03
N PRO A 83 1.53 4.52 5.95
CA PRO A 83 2.91 4.07 6.23
C PRO A 83 3.62 3.47 5.00
N GLU A 84 2.87 3.02 3.99
CA GLU A 84 3.42 2.53 2.72
C GLU A 84 4.07 3.64 1.86
N ASN A 85 3.84 4.92 2.17
CA ASN A 85 4.53 6.04 1.55
C ASN A 85 5.96 6.19 2.10
N ILE A 86 6.78 5.15 1.94
CA ILE A 86 8.09 5.03 2.59
C ILE A 86 9.05 6.15 2.19
N SER A 87 9.95 6.50 3.11
CA SER A 87 10.89 7.59 2.92
C SER A 87 12.00 7.23 1.93
N LYS A 88 12.66 8.24 1.37
CA LYS A 88 13.79 8.01 0.47
C LYS A 88 14.96 7.32 1.19
N GLU A 89 15.15 7.63 2.45
CA GLU A 89 16.17 7.03 3.32
C GLU A 89 15.93 5.52 3.47
N GLN A 90 14.68 5.08 3.63
CA GLN A 90 14.33 3.65 3.69
C GLN A 90 14.64 2.93 2.37
N ILE A 91 14.41 3.59 1.22
CA ILE A 91 14.75 3.04 -0.11
C ILE A 91 16.27 2.97 -0.29
N ASN A 92 17.01 4.01 0.08
CA ASN A 92 18.47 4.03 0.01
C ASN A 92 19.09 2.96 0.92
N ASP A 93 18.51 2.75 2.11
CA ASP A 93 18.91 1.67 3.01
C ASP A 93 18.73 0.29 2.37
N GLN A 94 17.64 0.08 1.63
CA GLN A 94 17.44 -1.16 0.89
C GLN A 94 18.45 -1.34 -0.26
N ILE A 95 18.81 -0.28 -0.98
CA ILE A 95 19.84 -0.34 -2.02
C ILE A 95 21.21 -0.68 -1.41
N ARG A 96 21.56 -0.09 -0.25
CA ARG A 96 22.76 -0.47 0.51
C ARG A 96 22.75 -1.97 0.83
N ILE A 97 21.64 -2.48 1.34
CA ILE A 97 21.47 -3.90 1.69
C ILE A 97 21.65 -4.82 0.48
N LEU A 98 21.01 -4.50 -0.66
CA LEU A 98 21.18 -5.27 -1.90
C LEU A 98 22.66 -5.30 -2.31
N ASN A 99 23.33 -4.16 -2.29
CA ASN A 99 24.74 -4.07 -2.63
C ASN A 99 25.62 -4.85 -1.64
N GLU A 100 25.32 -4.83 -0.34
CA GLU A 100 26.03 -5.64 0.64
C GLU A 100 25.88 -7.14 0.38
N ASP A 101 24.67 -7.63 0.11
CA ASP A 101 24.41 -9.05 -0.08
C ASP A 101 24.95 -9.59 -1.40
N TYR A 102 24.72 -8.86 -2.50
CA TYR A 102 25.15 -9.28 -3.84
C TYR A 102 26.66 -9.10 -4.07
N ARG A 103 27.31 -8.29 -3.23
CA ARG A 103 28.78 -8.12 -3.24
C ARG A 103 29.49 -8.85 -2.11
N ARG A 104 28.75 -9.56 -1.24
CA ARG A 104 29.28 -10.21 -0.02
C ARG A 104 30.06 -9.24 0.87
N LEU A 105 29.58 -8.01 0.98
CA LEU A 105 30.11 -6.98 1.87
C LEU A 105 29.33 -6.91 3.19
N ASN A 106 28.27 -7.71 3.34
CA ASN A 106 27.47 -7.79 4.56
C ASN A 106 28.32 -8.32 5.75
N PRO A 107 28.40 -7.58 6.88
CA PRO A 107 29.25 -7.96 8.02
C PRO A 107 28.88 -9.28 8.67
N ASP A 108 27.62 -9.69 8.59
CA ASP A 108 27.07 -10.89 9.20
C ASP A 108 27.49 -12.19 8.49
N THR A 109 28.20 -12.11 7.35
CA THR A 109 28.90 -13.25 6.72
C THR A 109 29.88 -13.96 7.65
N VAL A 110 30.32 -13.29 8.72
CA VAL A 110 31.20 -13.89 9.73
C VAL A 110 30.52 -15.07 10.46
N ASP A 111 29.19 -15.03 10.66
CA ASP A 111 28.45 -16.12 11.32
C ASP A 111 27.87 -17.15 10.34
N ILE A 112 28.32 -17.17 9.09
CA ILE A 112 28.09 -18.33 8.21
C ILE A 112 28.78 -19.55 8.82
N ILE A 113 28.05 -20.66 8.95
CA ILE A 113 28.60 -21.87 9.57
C ILE A 113 29.76 -22.46 8.75
N PRO A 114 30.74 -23.11 9.40
CA PRO A 114 31.96 -23.55 8.73
C PRO A 114 31.78 -24.36 7.45
N PRO A 115 30.82 -25.30 7.33
CA PRO A 115 30.62 -26.08 6.10
C PRO A 115 30.28 -25.23 4.86
N PHE A 116 29.58 -24.10 5.02
CA PHE A 116 29.13 -23.28 3.90
C PHE A 116 29.96 -22.01 3.68
N LYS A 117 30.86 -21.67 4.61
CA LYS A 117 31.64 -20.42 4.55
C LYS A 117 32.52 -20.28 3.31
N GLN A 118 32.98 -21.40 2.76
CA GLN A 118 33.76 -21.44 1.52
C GLN A 118 32.90 -21.37 0.25
N LEU A 119 31.59 -21.62 0.34
CA LEU A 119 30.68 -21.55 -0.80
C LEU A 119 30.09 -20.15 -0.99
N ALA A 120 30.11 -19.30 0.05
CA ALA A 120 29.58 -17.95 -0.03
C ALA A 120 30.31 -17.12 -1.10
N THR A 121 29.57 -16.40 -1.94
CA THR A 121 30.13 -15.72 -3.12
C THR A 121 29.90 -14.21 -3.11
N ASP A 122 30.86 -13.45 -3.66
CA ASP A 122 30.57 -12.13 -4.26
C ASP A 122 29.98 -12.41 -5.65
N SER A 123 28.69 -12.09 -5.85
CA SER A 123 28.01 -12.29 -7.14
C SER A 123 28.40 -11.22 -8.17
N ARG A 124 29.12 -10.17 -7.74
CA ARG A 124 29.59 -9.05 -8.57
C ARG A 124 28.43 -8.38 -9.32
N ILE A 125 27.34 -8.17 -8.61
CA ILE A 125 26.16 -7.43 -9.08
C ILE A 125 25.96 -6.24 -8.15
N GLU A 126 25.73 -5.07 -8.72
CA GLU A 126 25.52 -3.83 -8.00
C GLU A 126 24.23 -3.17 -8.48
N PHE A 127 23.51 -2.52 -7.57
CA PHE A 127 22.24 -1.86 -7.82
C PHE A 127 22.41 -0.37 -7.58
N ARG A 128 21.97 0.44 -8.53
CA ARG A 128 21.96 1.89 -8.44
C ARG A 128 20.57 2.40 -8.79
N LEU A 129 20.06 3.35 -8.00
CA LEU A 129 18.83 4.02 -8.38
C LEU A 129 19.05 4.77 -9.69
N ALA A 130 18.09 4.66 -10.60
CA ALA A 130 18.10 5.40 -11.85
C ALA A 130 18.12 6.90 -11.58
N GLN A 131 18.84 7.64 -12.42
CA GLN A 131 18.95 9.10 -12.35
C GLN A 131 18.38 9.81 -13.57
N ILE A 132 18.07 9.04 -14.61
CA ILE A 132 17.39 9.48 -15.82
C ILE A 132 16.17 8.58 -16.01
N ASP A 133 14.99 9.18 -16.20
CA ASP A 133 13.73 8.47 -16.44
C ASP A 133 13.62 7.99 -17.91
N PRO A 134 12.60 7.20 -18.29
CA PRO A 134 12.44 6.72 -19.67
C PRO A 134 12.27 7.82 -20.73
N ASN A 135 11.85 9.02 -20.32
CA ASN A 135 11.66 10.18 -21.19
C ASN A 135 12.91 11.07 -21.28
N GLY A 136 13.97 10.75 -20.53
CA GLY A 136 15.21 11.52 -20.49
C GLY A 136 15.23 12.63 -19.43
N ASN A 137 14.24 12.69 -18.54
CA ASN A 137 14.19 13.67 -17.47
C ASN A 137 15.00 13.21 -16.25
N CYS A 138 15.43 14.17 -15.45
CA CYS A 138 16.04 13.90 -14.15
C CYS A 138 15.06 13.18 -13.23
N THR A 139 15.52 12.14 -12.55
CA THR A 139 14.78 11.42 -11.51
C THR A 139 15.71 11.05 -10.37
N ASP A 140 15.18 10.85 -9.17
CA ASP A 140 15.90 10.19 -8.09
C ASP A 140 15.72 8.65 -8.10
N GLY A 141 15.02 8.10 -9.09
CA GLY A 141 14.72 6.67 -9.21
C GLY A 141 13.52 6.23 -8.37
N VAL A 142 12.66 7.17 -7.95
CA VAL A 142 11.46 6.88 -7.18
C VAL A 142 10.25 7.59 -7.79
N THR A 143 9.18 6.84 -8.06
CA THR A 143 7.88 7.39 -8.43
C THR A 143 6.90 7.21 -7.29
N ARG A 144 5.98 8.16 -7.08
CA ARG A 144 4.92 8.07 -6.06
C ARG A 144 3.54 8.19 -6.71
N THR A 145 2.70 7.18 -6.52
CA THR A 145 1.34 7.12 -7.07
C THR A 145 0.33 7.01 -5.93
N ILE A 146 -0.54 8.00 -5.81
CA ILE A 146 -1.60 7.99 -4.80
C ILE A 146 -2.74 7.09 -5.27
N SER A 147 -2.95 5.97 -4.57
CA SER A 147 -4.07 5.06 -4.82
C SER A 147 -4.31 4.13 -3.63
N PHE A 148 -5.59 3.97 -3.28
CA PHE A 148 -6.08 2.95 -2.35
C PHE A 148 -5.80 1.51 -2.84
N GLN A 149 -5.48 1.31 -4.13
CA GLN A 149 -5.11 -0.01 -4.66
C GLN A 149 -3.94 -0.62 -3.89
N THR A 150 -3.11 0.20 -3.24
CA THR A 150 -2.03 -0.22 -2.35
C THR A 150 -2.45 -1.21 -1.26
N TYR A 151 -3.70 -1.14 -0.79
CA TYR A 151 -4.24 -2.06 0.23
C TYR A 151 -4.65 -3.44 -0.33
N TYR A 152 -4.65 -3.57 -1.66
CA TYR A 152 -4.88 -4.82 -2.37
C TYR A 152 -3.59 -5.47 -2.84
N GLY A 153 -2.67 -4.69 -3.40
CA GLY A 153 -1.39 -5.21 -3.90
C GLY A 153 -1.52 -6.21 -5.05
N SER A 154 -2.61 -6.15 -5.81
CA SER A 154 -2.82 -7.00 -6.97
C SER A 154 -2.10 -6.45 -8.21
N GLU A 155 -2.02 -7.26 -9.26
CA GLU A 155 -1.30 -6.90 -10.48
C GLU A 155 -1.88 -5.66 -11.21
N GLU A 156 -3.13 -5.28 -10.92
CA GLU A 156 -3.77 -4.06 -11.45
C GLU A 156 -3.03 -2.78 -11.03
N ILE A 157 -2.25 -2.81 -9.94
CA ILE A 157 -1.39 -1.69 -9.54
C ILE A 157 -0.42 -1.28 -10.66
N LYS A 158 0.06 -2.25 -11.45
CA LYS A 158 0.98 -1.97 -12.56
C LYS A 158 0.30 -1.22 -13.72
N ASN A 159 -1.03 -1.06 -13.70
CA ASN A 159 -1.74 -0.21 -14.66
C ASN A 159 -1.73 1.27 -14.24
N ILE A 160 -1.76 1.57 -12.93
CA ILE A 160 -1.72 2.94 -12.41
C ILE A 160 -0.31 3.45 -12.13
N ALA A 161 0.64 2.53 -11.90
CA ALA A 161 2.07 2.78 -11.78
C ALA A 161 2.78 1.91 -12.83
N PRO A 162 2.76 2.32 -14.12
CA PRO A 162 3.30 1.51 -15.20
C PRO A 162 4.80 1.29 -15.08
N SER A 163 5.25 0.12 -15.52
CA SER A 163 6.67 -0.23 -15.56
C SER A 163 7.46 0.73 -16.44
N TRP A 164 8.67 1.04 -16.02
CA TRP A 164 9.69 1.56 -16.92
C TRP A 164 10.23 0.42 -17.80
N PRO A 165 10.85 0.72 -18.96
CA PRO A 165 11.32 -0.32 -19.87
C PRO A 165 12.23 -1.35 -19.19
N ASN A 166 11.78 -2.61 -19.11
CA ASN A 166 12.50 -3.69 -18.40
C ASN A 166 13.88 -4.01 -18.98
N SER A 167 14.14 -3.61 -20.23
CA SER A 167 15.47 -3.70 -20.84
C SER A 167 16.47 -2.70 -20.25
N LYS A 168 15.98 -1.67 -19.55
CA LYS A 168 16.80 -0.60 -18.99
C LYS A 168 16.78 -0.55 -17.47
N TYR A 169 15.68 -0.95 -16.84
CA TYR A 169 15.45 -0.82 -15.40
C TYR A 169 14.93 -2.10 -14.76
N LEU A 170 15.37 -2.39 -13.55
CA LEU A 170 14.67 -3.25 -12.60
C LEU A 170 13.55 -2.44 -11.94
N ASN A 171 12.30 -2.82 -12.22
CA ASN A 171 11.11 -2.21 -11.61
C ASN A 171 10.76 -2.89 -10.28
N VAL A 172 10.63 -2.09 -9.21
CA VAL A 172 10.22 -2.56 -7.88
C VAL A 172 8.98 -1.78 -7.42
N TRP A 173 7.83 -2.43 -7.35
CA TRP A 173 6.59 -1.85 -6.82
C TRP A 173 6.49 -2.08 -5.32
N VAL A 174 6.22 -1.01 -4.58
CA VAL A 174 6.04 -1.03 -3.13
C VAL A 174 4.61 -0.67 -2.79
N VAL A 175 3.96 -1.52 -1.98
CA VAL A 175 2.54 -1.42 -1.62
C VAL A 175 2.30 -1.65 -0.14
N ASN A 176 1.11 -1.30 0.35
CA ASN A 176 0.71 -1.53 1.75
C ASN A 176 0.57 -3.02 2.05
N ARG A 177 -0.04 -3.80 1.14
CA ARG A 177 -0.26 -5.23 1.34
C ARG A 177 -0.44 -5.96 0.02
N ILE A 178 0.06 -7.19 -0.07
CA ILE A 178 -0.22 -8.14 -1.15
C ILE A 178 -1.25 -9.19 -0.66
N PRO A 179 -2.16 -9.71 -1.52
CA PRO A 179 -3.16 -10.68 -1.10
C PRO A 179 -2.52 -11.96 -0.54
N GLY A 180 -3.19 -12.61 0.42
CA GLY A 180 -2.69 -13.84 1.04
C GLY A 180 -1.59 -13.65 2.09
N GLY A 181 -1.21 -12.41 2.42
CA GLY A 181 -0.14 -12.13 3.39
C GLY A 181 1.25 -12.37 2.81
N VAL A 182 1.39 -12.26 1.49
CA VAL A 182 2.64 -12.39 0.76
C VAL A 182 3.54 -11.19 1.03
N ALA A 183 4.81 -11.45 1.30
CA ALA A 183 5.83 -10.43 1.52
C ALA A 183 6.24 -9.77 0.20
N GLY A 184 6.52 -10.58 -0.83
CA GLY A 184 6.84 -10.15 -2.18
C GLY A 184 6.75 -11.27 -3.21
N TYR A 185 6.89 -10.92 -4.47
CA TYR A 185 7.11 -11.87 -5.56
C TYR A 185 7.84 -11.20 -6.73
N ALA A 186 8.48 -12.02 -7.55
CA ALA A 186 9.14 -11.66 -8.78
C ALA A 186 8.75 -12.63 -9.91
N TYR A 187 8.85 -12.14 -11.15
CA TYR A 187 8.82 -12.99 -12.33
C TYR A 187 10.23 -13.38 -12.76
N TYR A 188 10.41 -14.65 -13.12
CA TYR A 188 11.60 -15.13 -13.79
C TYR A 188 11.81 -14.42 -15.14
N PRO A 189 13.04 -14.36 -15.66
CA PRO A 189 13.28 -13.74 -16.96
C PRO A 189 12.45 -14.45 -18.05
N GLY A 190 11.68 -13.67 -18.81
CA GLY A 190 10.87 -14.15 -19.92
C GLY A 190 9.52 -14.79 -19.55
N THR A 191 9.17 -14.92 -18.26
CA THR A 191 7.88 -15.50 -17.83
C THR A 191 6.81 -14.46 -17.53
N ALA A 192 7.21 -13.22 -17.24
CA ALA A 192 6.29 -12.16 -16.86
C ALA A 192 5.27 -11.87 -17.98
N PRO A 193 4.00 -11.59 -17.64
CA PRO A 193 3.06 -11.00 -18.57
C PRO A 193 3.57 -9.66 -19.09
N ASN A 194 3.10 -9.26 -20.27
CA ASN A 194 3.56 -8.02 -20.90
C ASN A 194 3.35 -6.80 -19.99
N GLY A 195 4.40 -5.99 -19.82
CA GLY A 195 4.39 -4.80 -18.97
C GLY A 195 4.44 -5.07 -17.46
N ARG A 196 4.55 -6.33 -17.02
CA ARG A 196 4.46 -6.73 -15.60
C ARG A 196 5.75 -7.34 -15.02
N ASP A 197 6.82 -7.40 -15.79
CA ASP A 197 8.15 -7.87 -15.35
C ASP A 197 8.73 -6.95 -14.25
N GLY A 198 9.31 -7.54 -13.22
CA GLY A 198 9.86 -6.86 -12.05
C GLY A 198 9.36 -7.49 -10.75
N ILE A 199 9.39 -6.72 -9.66
CA ILE A 199 9.17 -7.20 -8.29
C ILE A 199 8.06 -6.41 -7.63
N MET A 200 7.08 -7.09 -7.04
CA MET A 200 6.09 -6.47 -6.14
C MET A 200 6.42 -6.85 -4.71
N ILE A 201 6.43 -5.89 -3.80
CA ILE A 201 6.82 -6.11 -2.41
C ILE A 201 6.07 -5.20 -1.44
N THR A 202 5.75 -5.74 -0.27
CA THR A 202 5.09 -4.99 0.80
C THR A 202 6.08 -4.04 1.47
N HIS A 203 5.66 -2.81 1.78
CA HIS A 203 6.53 -1.74 2.29
C HIS A 203 7.32 -2.08 3.57
N SER A 204 6.76 -2.91 4.45
CA SER A 204 7.41 -3.35 5.70
C SER A 204 8.53 -4.39 5.49
N TYR A 205 8.75 -4.81 4.24
CA TYR A 205 9.84 -5.71 3.81
C TYR A 205 10.91 -4.97 3.01
N ILE A 206 10.84 -3.62 2.94
CA ILE A 206 11.85 -2.77 2.32
C ILE A 206 12.73 -2.13 3.39
N GLY A 207 14.03 -2.37 3.30
CA GLY A 207 15.03 -1.78 4.18
C GLY A 207 14.95 -2.30 5.62
N SER A 208 15.80 -1.75 6.45
CA SER A 208 15.96 -2.07 7.88
C SER A 208 15.54 -0.92 8.81
N ILE A 209 15.01 0.17 8.24
CA ILE A 209 14.60 1.39 8.92
C ILE A 209 13.19 1.81 8.50
N GLY A 210 12.64 2.83 9.15
CA GLY A 210 11.31 3.37 8.83
C GLY A 210 10.22 2.35 9.15
N THR A 211 9.53 1.87 8.12
CA THR A 211 8.53 0.79 8.28
C THR A 211 9.10 -0.62 8.10
N GLY A 212 10.35 -0.72 7.64
CA GLY A 212 11.09 -1.97 7.53
C GLY A 212 11.61 -2.49 8.87
N ASP A 213 12.24 -3.65 8.83
CA ASP A 213 12.81 -4.32 10.01
C ASP A 213 14.05 -5.13 9.61
N ILE A 214 15.06 -5.19 10.48
CA ILE A 214 16.33 -5.91 10.22
C ILE A 214 16.06 -7.36 9.81
N GLY A 215 15.15 -8.06 10.53
CA GLY A 215 14.83 -9.47 10.27
C GLY A 215 14.09 -9.70 8.94
N LYS A 216 13.41 -8.67 8.41
CA LYS A 216 12.68 -8.71 7.12
C LYS A 216 13.46 -8.08 5.96
N SER A 217 14.55 -7.38 6.24
CA SER A 217 15.28 -6.53 5.29
C SER A 217 15.90 -7.27 4.09
N ARG A 218 15.97 -8.60 4.15
CA ARG A 218 16.51 -9.47 3.10
C ARG A 218 15.45 -10.04 2.15
N THR A 219 14.19 -9.69 2.33
CA THR A 219 13.13 -10.12 1.41
C THR A 219 13.33 -9.58 0.00
N LEU A 220 13.74 -8.31 -0.18
CA LEU A 220 14.04 -7.85 -1.54
C LEU A 220 15.27 -8.56 -2.13
N THR A 221 16.29 -8.87 -1.34
CA THR A 221 17.43 -9.70 -1.78
C THR A 221 16.97 -11.05 -2.30
N HIS A 222 16.02 -11.69 -1.61
CA HIS A 222 15.39 -12.93 -2.05
C HIS A 222 14.61 -12.76 -3.36
N GLU A 223 13.74 -11.76 -3.48
CA GLU A 223 12.96 -11.54 -4.71
C GLU A 223 13.84 -11.15 -5.91
N VAL A 224 14.94 -10.42 -5.69
CA VAL A 224 15.91 -10.13 -6.75
C VAL A 224 16.64 -11.42 -7.17
N GLY A 225 16.82 -12.39 -6.27
CA GLY A 225 17.32 -13.72 -6.61
C GLY A 225 16.40 -14.41 -7.61
N HIS A 226 15.09 -14.42 -7.34
CA HIS A 226 14.08 -14.92 -8.27
C HIS A 226 14.05 -14.13 -9.57
N TYR A 227 14.09 -12.79 -9.52
CA TYR A 227 14.26 -11.97 -10.71
C TYR A 227 15.45 -12.52 -11.51
N LEU A 228 16.62 -12.70 -10.91
CA LEU A 228 17.82 -13.23 -11.59
C LEU A 228 17.84 -14.76 -11.78
N SER A 229 16.67 -15.39 -11.88
CA SER A 229 16.48 -16.80 -12.23
C SER A 229 16.91 -17.83 -11.17
N LEU A 230 17.04 -17.45 -9.91
CA LEU A 230 17.24 -18.41 -8.81
C LEU A 230 15.89 -18.99 -8.33
N PRO A 231 15.72 -20.32 -8.27
CA PRO A 231 14.63 -20.93 -7.55
C PRO A 231 14.90 -20.96 -6.03
N HIS A 232 13.91 -21.38 -5.24
CA HIS A 232 14.16 -21.74 -3.85
C HIS A 232 15.09 -22.96 -3.76
N PRO A 233 15.89 -23.14 -2.69
CA PRO A 233 16.82 -24.27 -2.54
C PRO A 233 16.14 -25.64 -2.52
N TRP A 234 14.84 -25.70 -2.18
CA TRP A 234 14.03 -26.90 -2.24
C TRP A 234 13.26 -27.06 -3.56
N GLY A 235 13.56 -26.24 -4.57
CA GLY A 235 12.96 -26.27 -5.90
C GLY A 235 11.77 -25.33 -6.12
N SER A 236 11.00 -25.59 -7.18
CA SER A 236 9.98 -24.68 -7.71
C SER A 236 8.61 -24.79 -7.01
N THR A 237 8.60 -24.91 -5.69
CA THR A 237 7.36 -24.89 -4.88
C THR A 237 7.43 -23.77 -3.84
N ASN A 238 6.27 -23.42 -3.28
CA ASN A 238 6.16 -22.39 -2.25
C ASN A 238 5.85 -22.97 -0.85
N GLU A 239 6.07 -24.27 -0.67
CA GLU A 239 5.70 -24.99 0.56
C GLU A 239 6.95 -25.64 1.17
N PRO A 240 7.71 -24.88 2.00
CA PRO A 240 8.87 -25.44 2.70
C PRO A 240 8.43 -26.45 3.78
N GLY A 241 9.35 -27.32 4.19
CA GLY A 241 9.14 -28.33 5.22
C GLY A 241 8.48 -29.63 4.75
N LEU A 242 8.14 -29.75 3.46
CA LEU A 242 7.55 -30.97 2.91
C LEU A 242 8.61 -32.00 2.53
N GLN A 243 8.45 -33.24 3.00
CA GLN A 243 9.37 -34.33 2.65
C GLN A 243 9.41 -34.62 1.14
N SER A 244 8.32 -34.35 0.42
CA SER A 244 8.26 -34.49 -1.03
C SER A 244 9.21 -33.55 -1.76
N ASN A 245 9.65 -32.46 -1.11
CA ASN A 245 10.61 -31.52 -1.68
C ASN A 245 11.96 -32.18 -1.95
N CYS A 246 12.33 -33.26 -1.24
CA CYS A 246 13.55 -34.01 -1.57
C CYS A 246 13.53 -34.69 -2.95
N ASN A 247 12.40 -34.69 -3.66
CA ASN A 247 12.30 -35.20 -5.04
C ASN A 247 12.35 -34.10 -6.11
N ILE A 248 12.46 -32.84 -5.69
CA ILE A 248 12.68 -31.67 -6.53
C ILE A 248 13.99 -31.02 -6.07
N ASP A 249 14.54 -30.16 -6.92
CA ASP A 249 15.83 -29.52 -6.67
C ASP A 249 15.84 -28.12 -7.28
N ASP A 250 16.74 -27.28 -6.82
CA ASP A 250 16.95 -25.93 -7.33
C ASP A 250 17.85 -25.93 -8.59
N GLY A 251 18.50 -27.07 -8.87
CA GLY A 251 19.32 -27.31 -10.06
C GLY A 251 20.71 -26.68 -9.97
N ILE A 252 21.17 -26.34 -8.77
CA ILE A 252 22.46 -25.69 -8.52
C ILE A 252 23.34 -26.64 -7.69
N GLU A 253 24.52 -26.99 -8.19
CA GLU A 253 25.33 -28.09 -7.62
C GLU A 253 25.82 -27.83 -6.18
N ASP A 254 26.06 -26.57 -5.81
CA ASP A 254 26.64 -26.19 -4.52
C ASP A 254 25.59 -25.73 -3.48
N THR A 255 24.31 -25.89 -3.78
CA THR A 255 23.18 -25.76 -2.85
C THR A 255 22.69 -27.16 -2.49
N PRO A 256 22.94 -27.65 -1.26
CA PRO A 256 22.45 -28.97 -0.87
C PRO A 256 20.93 -29.04 -0.90
N ASN A 257 20.39 -30.09 -1.51
CA ASN A 257 18.94 -30.31 -1.54
C ASN A 257 18.37 -30.36 -0.12
N THR A 258 17.23 -29.69 0.08
CA THR A 258 16.59 -29.48 1.38
C THR A 258 15.08 -29.52 1.24
N ILE A 259 14.37 -29.77 2.35
CA ILE A 259 12.92 -29.57 2.39
C ILE A 259 12.52 -28.09 2.46
N GLY A 260 13.46 -27.17 2.74
CA GLY A 260 13.23 -25.76 2.99
C GLY A 260 12.82 -25.46 4.43
N HIS A 261 13.24 -24.32 4.97
CA HIS A 261 13.05 -23.98 6.39
C HIS A 261 12.33 -22.66 6.60
N THR A 262 11.58 -22.56 7.69
CA THR A 262 10.93 -21.30 8.16
C THR A 262 11.48 -20.84 9.51
N SER A 263 12.55 -21.50 9.99
CA SER A 263 13.22 -21.18 11.24
C SER A 263 14.72 -21.41 11.10
N CYS A 264 15.52 -20.72 11.91
CA CYS A 264 16.96 -20.78 11.83
C CYS A 264 17.55 -22.01 12.57
N ASN A 265 17.38 -23.21 12.03
CA ASN A 265 18.09 -24.39 12.51
C ASN A 265 19.37 -24.63 11.70
N LEU A 266 20.48 -24.02 12.13
CA LEU A 266 21.77 -24.06 11.43
C LEU A 266 22.35 -25.46 11.21
N TRP A 267 21.87 -26.48 11.94
CA TRP A 267 22.36 -27.85 11.83
C TRP A 267 21.28 -28.82 11.33
N ALA A 268 20.25 -28.30 10.64
CA ALA A 268 19.23 -29.12 10.02
C ALA A 268 19.85 -30.04 8.96
N VAL A 269 19.46 -31.32 8.99
CA VAL A 269 19.88 -32.32 8.01
C VAL A 269 18.62 -32.91 7.41
N THR A 270 18.36 -32.60 6.14
CA THR A 270 17.26 -33.17 5.38
C THR A 270 17.75 -33.64 4.01
N CYS A 271 16.92 -34.40 3.30
CA CYS A 271 17.25 -34.94 1.97
C CYS A 271 18.63 -35.66 1.85
N GLY A 272 19.21 -36.10 2.97
CA GLY A 272 20.49 -36.82 3.02
C GLY A 272 21.74 -35.99 3.29
N SER A 273 21.64 -34.66 3.46
CA SER A 273 22.81 -33.79 3.68
C SER A 273 22.53 -32.64 4.66
N LEU A 274 23.55 -31.86 5.02
CA LEU A 274 23.37 -30.65 5.84
C LEU A 274 22.72 -29.55 4.97
N ASP A 275 21.67 -28.93 5.49
CA ASP A 275 20.90 -27.94 4.76
C ASP A 275 21.52 -26.54 4.88
N ASN A 276 21.59 -25.79 3.78
CA ASN A 276 22.08 -24.42 3.79
C ASN A 276 20.98 -23.43 4.22
N VAL A 277 20.58 -23.50 5.48
CA VAL A 277 19.52 -22.65 6.08
C VAL A 277 19.85 -21.15 6.02
N GLN A 278 21.13 -20.78 5.88
CA GLN A 278 21.58 -19.38 5.77
C GLN A 278 21.56 -18.85 4.31
N ASN A 279 20.98 -19.59 3.35
CA ASN A 279 20.85 -19.13 1.98
C ASN A 279 19.78 -18.03 1.84
N TYR A 280 20.03 -16.98 1.04
CA TYR A 280 19.02 -15.92 0.78
C TYR A 280 17.75 -16.44 0.12
N MET A 281 17.81 -17.57 -0.58
CA MET A 281 16.64 -18.18 -1.22
C MET A 281 15.82 -19.08 -0.26
N ASP A 282 16.21 -19.22 1.01
CA ASP A 282 15.45 -19.94 2.04
C ASP A 282 14.53 -18.99 2.88
N TYR A 283 13.53 -19.51 3.60
CA TYR A 283 12.59 -18.74 4.42
C TYR A 283 12.95 -18.72 5.92
N SER A 284 14.18 -19.11 6.28
CA SER A 284 14.63 -19.33 7.66
C SER A 284 14.78 -18.10 8.57
N TYR A 285 14.67 -16.90 8.02
CA TYR A 285 14.95 -15.58 8.63
C TYR A 285 16.36 -15.40 9.19
N CYS A 286 17.32 -16.24 8.79
CA CYS A 286 18.74 -16.06 9.14
C CYS A 286 19.66 -16.16 7.93
N CYS A 287 19.14 -15.77 6.77
CA CYS A 287 19.85 -15.78 5.50
C CYS A 287 20.96 -14.71 5.43
N ARG A 288 22.11 -15.08 4.83
CA ARG A 288 23.36 -14.30 4.83
C ARG A 288 24.26 -14.53 3.63
N MET A 289 23.89 -15.43 2.72
CA MET A 289 24.75 -15.78 1.59
C MET A 289 24.00 -16.28 0.35
N PHE A 290 24.58 -15.99 -0.81
CA PHE A 290 24.44 -16.78 -2.02
C PHE A 290 25.66 -17.72 -2.17
N THR A 291 25.49 -18.83 -2.89
CA THR A 291 26.58 -19.75 -3.26
C THR A 291 27.26 -19.35 -4.58
N HIS A 292 28.43 -19.92 -4.89
CA HIS A 292 29.12 -19.67 -6.16
C HIS A 292 28.26 -20.06 -7.37
N GLY A 293 27.56 -21.19 -7.30
CA GLY A 293 26.63 -21.64 -8.34
C GLY A 293 25.46 -20.69 -8.55
N GLN A 294 24.87 -20.18 -7.46
CA GLN A 294 23.84 -19.14 -7.52
C GLN A 294 24.37 -17.85 -8.17
N GLY A 295 25.57 -17.39 -7.79
CA GLY A 295 26.22 -16.24 -8.40
C GLY A 295 26.46 -16.41 -9.90
N ALA A 296 26.96 -17.57 -10.33
CA ALA A 296 27.18 -17.90 -11.74
C ALA A 296 25.87 -17.90 -12.54
N ARG A 297 24.81 -18.50 -11.98
CA ARG A 297 23.48 -18.55 -12.59
C ARG A 297 22.85 -17.18 -12.77
N MET A 298 22.92 -16.32 -11.77
CA MET A 298 22.41 -14.94 -11.89
C MET A 298 23.14 -14.15 -12.98
N ARG A 299 24.47 -14.28 -13.04
CA ARG A 299 25.28 -13.64 -14.10
C ARG A 299 24.98 -14.19 -15.49
N ALA A 300 24.75 -15.50 -15.60
CA ALA A 300 24.30 -16.12 -16.85
C ALA A 300 22.94 -15.56 -17.28
N ALA A 301 21.97 -15.46 -16.37
CA ALA A 301 20.67 -14.85 -16.66
C ALA A 301 20.80 -13.40 -17.16
N LEU A 302 21.74 -12.62 -16.60
CA LEU A 302 22.08 -11.25 -17.06
C LEU A 302 22.81 -11.21 -18.41
N ASN A 303 23.16 -12.34 -19.02
CA ASN A 303 23.68 -12.39 -20.39
C ASN A 303 22.65 -12.96 -21.38
N SER A 304 21.47 -13.37 -20.90
CA SER A 304 20.38 -13.85 -21.74
C SER A 304 19.58 -12.70 -22.36
N ASN A 305 19.03 -12.95 -23.55
CA ASN A 305 18.03 -12.06 -24.17
C ASN A 305 16.65 -12.14 -23.48
N ALA A 306 16.43 -13.07 -22.54
CA ALA A 306 15.18 -13.17 -21.80
C ALA A 306 14.88 -11.88 -21.03
N SER A 307 13.68 -11.32 -21.22
CA SER A 307 13.29 -9.98 -20.75
C SER A 307 14.28 -8.85 -21.11
N GLN A 308 15.17 -9.06 -22.10
CA GLN A 308 16.23 -8.10 -22.51
C GLN A 308 17.17 -7.67 -21.38
N ARG A 309 17.37 -8.53 -20.38
CA ARG A 309 18.16 -8.18 -19.18
C ARG A 309 19.65 -8.06 -19.44
N ASN A 310 20.14 -8.63 -20.54
CA ASN A 310 21.49 -8.39 -21.04
C ASN A 310 21.79 -6.94 -21.42
N ASN A 311 20.77 -6.09 -21.59
CA ASN A 311 21.00 -4.67 -21.80
C ASN A 311 21.23 -3.89 -20.50
N LEU A 312 20.78 -4.39 -19.34
CA LEU A 312 20.76 -3.66 -18.06
C LEU A 312 22.14 -3.11 -17.67
N TRP A 313 23.17 -3.95 -17.78
CA TRP A 313 24.53 -3.64 -17.33
C TRP A 313 25.45 -3.11 -18.43
N THR A 314 24.93 -2.88 -19.64
CA THR A 314 25.74 -2.33 -20.74
C THR A 314 26.08 -0.87 -20.47
N GLU A 315 27.29 -0.44 -20.84
CA GLU A 315 27.73 0.95 -20.68
C GLU A 315 26.74 1.95 -21.30
N SER A 316 26.21 1.64 -22.48
CA SER A 316 25.18 2.48 -23.13
C SER A 316 23.92 2.62 -22.30
N ASN A 317 23.49 1.56 -21.60
CA ASN A 317 22.32 1.64 -20.73
C ASN A 317 22.63 2.38 -19.42
N LEU A 318 23.81 2.18 -18.85
CA LEU A 318 24.22 2.88 -17.64
C LEU A 318 24.27 4.40 -17.88
N ILE A 319 24.78 4.85 -19.03
CA ILE A 319 24.72 6.27 -19.44
C ILE A 319 23.27 6.71 -19.64
N ALA A 320 22.45 5.91 -20.34
CA ALA A 320 21.05 6.26 -20.63
C ALA A 320 20.15 6.33 -19.38
N THR A 321 20.57 5.73 -18.27
CA THR A 321 19.85 5.70 -16.99
C THR A 321 20.53 6.55 -15.91
N GLY A 322 21.67 7.19 -16.22
CA GLY A 322 22.45 8.00 -15.29
C GLY A 322 23.09 7.21 -14.15
N THR A 323 23.39 5.94 -14.37
CA THR A 323 23.98 5.03 -13.36
C THR A 323 25.41 4.61 -13.68
N ASN A 324 26.04 5.19 -14.70
CA ASN A 324 27.43 4.88 -15.08
C ASN A 324 28.47 5.42 -14.08
N ASP A 325 28.17 6.53 -13.40
CA ASP A 325 29.05 7.15 -12.40
C ASP A 325 28.52 6.89 -10.97
N PRO A 326 29.28 6.22 -10.07
CA PRO A 326 28.85 5.98 -8.70
C PRO A 326 28.81 7.24 -7.82
N ASP A 327 29.54 8.30 -8.20
CA ASP A 327 29.65 9.53 -7.41
C ASP A 327 28.66 10.61 -7.90
N TYR A 328 28.05 10.41 -9.07
CA TYR A 328 27.02 11.29 -9.59
C TYR A 328 25.73 11.08 -8.80
N ILE A 329 25.19 12.17 -8.24
CA ILE A 329 23.87 12.21 -7.62
C ILE A 329 23.10 13.33 -8.32
N ALA A 330 22.08 12.96 -9.07
CA ALA A 330 21.25 13.91 -9.77
C ALA A 330 20.49 14.83 -8.79
N VAL A 331 20.62 16.14 -8.99
CA VAL A 331 19.78 17.15 -8.35
C VAL A 331 18.64 17.44 -9.30
N CYS A 332 17.45 16.92 -9.00
CA CYS A 332 16.29 17.09 -9.86
C CYS A 332 15.38 18.21 -9.38
N GLU A 333 14.51 18.67 -10.29
CA GLU A 333 13.37 19.51 -9.93
C GLU A 333 12.50 18.81 -8.88
N PRO A 334 12.14 19.49 -7.77
CA PRO A 334 11.27 18.91 -6.77
C PRO A 334 9.87 18.73 -7.33
N ILE A 335 9.20 17.65 -6.93
CA ILE A 335 7.77 17.45 -7.21
C ILE A 335 6.99 17.78 -5.94
N ALA A 336 6.01 18.67 -6.05
CA ALA A 336 5.19 19.14 -4.94
C ALA A 336 4.20 18.06 -4.50
N ASP A 337 4.26 17.65 -3.24
CA ASP A 337 3.21 16.85 -2.63
C ASP A 337 3.05 17.20 -1.16
N TRP A 338 1.83 17.05 -0.64
CA TRP A 338 1.53 17.35 0.75
C TRP A 338 0.24 16.70 1.22
N GLN A 339 0.10 16.61 2.54
CA GLN A 339 -1.13 16.25 3.21
C GLN A 339 -1.36 17.13 4.44
N GLN A 340 -2.55 17.05 5.01
CA GLN A 340 -2.88 17.70 6.26
C GLN A 340 -3.50 16.70 7.24
N ASN A 341 -3.36 16.94 8.54
CA ASN A 341 -3.88 16.03 9.58
C ASN A 341 -5.42 16.04 9.67
N LYS A 342 -6.08 17.11 9.22
CA LYS A 342 -7.53 17.31 9.32
C LYS A 342 -8.12 17.82 8.01
N ILE A 343 -9.28 17.32 7.63
CA ILE A 343 -10.09 17.88 6.52
C ILE A 343 -11.30 18.68 7.03
N VAL A 344 -11.57 18.59 8.34
CA VAL A 344 -12.58 19.33 9.08
C VAL A 344 -11.98 19.73 10.42
N THR A 345 -12.23 20.95 10.86
CA THR A 345 -11.76 21.48 12.16
C THR A 345 -12.76 22.47 12.75
N CYS A 346 -12.67 22.78 14.04
CA CYS A 346 -13.31 23.98 14.58
C CYS A 346 -12.40 25.20 14.49
N ILE A 347 -13.01 26.39 14.49
CA ILE A 347 -12.25 27.64 14.56
C ILE A 347 -11.41 27.67 15.84
N ASN A 348 -10.25 28.32 15.77
CA ASN A 348 -9.28 28.40 16.86
C ASN A 348 -8.62 27.07 17.27
N GLU A 349 -8.78 26.02 16.47
CA GLU A 349 -8.02 24.77 16.61
C GLU A 349 -6.87 24.70 15.61
N GLU A 350 -5.84 23.94 15.98
CA GLU A 350 -4.65 23.74 15.15
C GLU A 350 -4.90 22.72 14.03
N VAL A 351 -4.44 23.08 12.83
CA VAL A 351 -4.31 22.19 11.67
C VAL A 351 -2.84 22.14 11.29
N GLU A 352 -2.31 20.93 11.14
CA GLU A 352 -0.92 20.70 10.75
C GLU A 352 -0.85 20.20 9.31
N TYR A 353 0.04 20.79 8.54
CA TYR A 353 0.35 20.41 7.17
C TYR A 353 1.72 19.73 7.12
N TYR A 354 1.86 18.75 6.23
CA TYR A 354 3.09 18.00 6.04
C TYR A 354 3.54 18.10 4.59
N ASP A 355 4.75 18.62 4.37
CA ASP A 355 5.44 18.60 3.08
C ASP A 355 5.94 17.18 2.79
N LEU A 356 5.44 16.61 1.68
CA LEU A 356 5.77 15.30 1.15
C LEU A 356 6.47 15.39 -0.21
N SER A 357 7.00 16.57 -0.57
CA SER A 357 7.74 16.78 -1.81
C SER A 357 8.87 15.79 -1.98
N TYR A 358 9.06 15.35 -3.22
CA TYR A 358 9.99 14.28 -3.58
C TYR A 358 10.77 14.61 -4.85
N ASN A 359 11.46 13.61 -5.41
CA ASN A 359 12.35 13.68 -6.58
C ASN A 359 13.70 14.37 -6.32
N THR A 360 13.85 15.07 -5.20
CA THR A 360 15.13 15.65 -4.77
C THR A 360 15.17 15.81 -3.25
N SER A 361 16.38 15.79 -2.69
CA SER A 361 16.62 16.17 -1.29
C SER A 361 16.95 17.66 -1.14
N GLU A 362 17.24 18.35 -2.25
CA GLU A 362 17.63 19.76 -2.28
C GLU A 362 16.43 20.63 -2.63
N ILE A 363 15.75 21.14 -1.61
CA ILE A 363 14.67 22.12 -1.76
C ILE A 363 15.15 23.45 -1.18
N ALA A 364 15.39 24.42 -2.05
CA ALA A 364 15.94 25.73 -1.70
C ALA A 364 14.88 26.72 -1.22
N SER A 365 13.64 26.60 -1.70
CA SER A 365 12.52 27.43 -1.26
C SER A 365 11.24 26.62 -1.13
N ARG A 366 10.43 27.00 -0.15
CA ARG A 366 9.10 26.46 0.14
C ARG A 366 8.20 27.63 0.45
N THR A 367 7.02 27.64 -0.13
CA THR A 367 5.98 28.63 0.15
C THR A 367 4.64 27.94 0.23
N TRP A 368 4.03 28.00 1.40
CA TRP A 368 2.65 27.64 1.63
C TRP A 368 1.75 28.86 1.43
N GLN A 369 0.64 28.68 0.74
CA GLN A 369 -0.49 29.60 0.69
C GLN A 369 -1.69 28.86 1.27
N ILE A 370 -2.10 29.25 2.48
CA ILE A 370 -3.10 28.55 3.30
C ILE A 370 -4.25 29.52 3.56
N GLU A 371 -5.16 29.60 2.60
CA GLU A 371 -6.24 30.59 2.53
C GLU A 371 -6.98 30.72 3.86
N GLY A 372 -7.13 31.94 4.39
CA GLY A 372 -7.93 32.21 5.59
C GLY A 372 -7.39 31.64 6.91
N ALA A 373 -6.20 31.04 6.92
CA ALA A 373 -5.53 30.59 8.13
C ALA A 373 -4.63 31.69 8.74
N ASN A 374 -4.18 31.49 9.97
CA ASN A 374 -3.16 32.30 10.63
C ASN A 374 -2.01 31.38 11.10
N PRO A 375 -0.78 31.53 10.55
CA PRO A 375 -0.44 32.42 9.43
C PRO A 375 -1.02 31.92 8.09
N GLU A 376 -1.38 32.85 7.20
CA GLU A 376 -1.91 32.53 5.85
C GLU A 376 -0.80 32.11 4.88
N THR A 377 0.45 32.46 5.18
CA THR A 377 1.62 32.01 4.43
C THR A 377 2.68 31.46 5.36
N SER A 378 3.45 30.48 4.90
CA SER A 378 4.56 29.92 5.66
C SER A 378 5.66 29.40 4.76
N ASN A 379 6.91 29.46 5.24
CA ASN A 379 8.06 28.82 4.60
C ASN A 379 8.57 27.61 5.40
N GLU A 380 7.89 27.27 6.51
CA GLU A 380 8.21 26.09 7.30
C GLU A 380 7.93 24.81 6.50
N LYS A 381 8.69 23.74 6.78
CA LYS A 381 8.44 22.44 6.13
C LYS A 381 7.04 21.91 6.47
N ASN A 382 6.68 21.93 7.74
CA ASN A 382 5.40 21.44 8.25
C ASN A 382 4.73 22.54 9.08
N PRO A 383 3.98 23.47 8.47
CA PRO A 383 3.37 24.57 9.22
C PRO A 383 2.17 24.09 10.03
N ILE A 384 2.02 24.66 11.22
CA ILE A 384 0.81 24.60 12.03
C ILE A 384 0.08 25.93 11.89
N VAL A 385 -1.21 25.87 11.58
CA VAL A 385 -2.05 27.06 11.38
C VAL A 385 -3.36 26.97 12.14
N ILE A 386 -4.01 28.12 12.30
CA ILE A 386 -5.31 28.23 12.97
C ILE A 386 -6.29 29.00 12.07
N TYR A 387 -7.50 28.47 11.92
CA TYR A 387 -8.60 29.17 11.24
C TYR A 387 -9.42 29.96 12.26
N GLN A 388 -9.48 31.29 12.13
CA GLN A 388 -10.23 32.14 13.08
C GLN A 388 -11.69 32.33 12.70
N ASN A 389 -12.01 32.12 11.42
CA ASN A 389 -13.35 32.27 10.87
C ASN A 389 -13.83 30.93 10.30
N ALA A 390 -15.15 30.74 10.30
CA ALA A 390 -15.72 29.57 9.65
C ALA A 390 -15.67 29.75 8.13
N GLY A 391 -15.24 28.73 7.41
CA GLY A 391 -15.13 28.75 5.96
C GLY A 391 -14.61 27.44 5.38
N LYS A 392 -14.71 27.31 4.05
CA LYS A 392 -13.98 26.29 3.28
C LYS A 392 -12.77 26.99 2.67
N TYR A 393 -11.61 26.39 2.84
CA TYR A 393 -10.35 27.01 2.46
C TYR A 393 -9.54 26.09 1.56
N SER A 394 -8.81 26.70 0.64
CA SER A 394 -7.87 26.02 -0.25
C SER A 394 -6.44 26.16 0.25
N THR A 395 -5.58 25.23 -0.14
CA THR A 395 -4.15 25.30 0.19
C THR A 395 -3.31 24.98 -1.04
N GLU A 396 -2.21 25.71 -1.20
CA GLU A 396 -1.17 25.45 -2.19
C GLU A 396 0.19 25.35 -1.51
N LEU A 397 0.98 24.35 -1.92
CA LEU A 397 2.41 24.26 -1.61
C LEU A 397 3.18 24.49 -2.90
N TYR A 398 4.10 25.46 -2.88
CA TYR A 398 5.11 25.69 -3.90
C TYR A 398 6.49 25.28 -3.36
N VAL A 399 7.25 24.53 -4.17
CA VAL A 399 8.63 24.12 -3.85
C VAL A 399 9.55 24.38 -5.04
N ALA A 400 10.78 24.81 -4.77
CA ALA A 400 11.76 25.06 -5.83
C ALA A 400 13.21 24.85 -5.38
N ASN A 401 14.06 24.59 -6.37
CA ASN A 401 15.52 24.59 -6.23
C ASN A 401 16.18 25.19 -7.49
N SER A 402 17.49 25.00 -7.65
CA SER A 402 18.22 25.54 -8.81
C SER A 402 17.85 24.89 -10.14
N THR A 403 17.20 23.72 -10.13
CA THR A 403 16.90 22.93 -11.33
C THR A 403 15.46 23.07 -11.80
N GLY A 404 14.55 23.49 -10.93
CA GLY A 404 13.15 23.74 -11.29
C GLY A 404 12.27 24.05 -10.09
N SER A 405 10.95 24.04 -10.31
CA SER A 405 9.94 24.26 -9.29
C SER A 405 8.61 23.62 -9.64
N ASP A 406 7.91 23.12 -8.64
CA ASP A 406 6.56 22.56 -8.79
C ASP A 406 5.61 23.13 -7.74
N SER A 407 4.31 23.05 -7.99
CA SER A 407 3.28 23.39 -7.00
C SER A 407 2.11 22.42 -7.02
N LYS A 408 1.50 22.25 -5.83
CA LYS A 408 0.32 21.41 -5.66
C LYS A 408 -0.75 22.17 -4.89
N SER A 409 -1.90 22.35 -5.53
CA SER A 409 -3.08 23.00 -4.94
C SER A 409 -4.19 21.99 -4.71
N LYS A 410 -4.84 22.05 -3.55
CA LYS A 410 -6.09 21.34 -3.26
C LYS A 410 -7.14 22.38 -2.90
N THR A 411 -8.23 22.41 -3.66
CA THR A 411 -9.35 23.36 -3.47
C THR A 411 -10.29 22.87 -2.37
N ASN A 412 -10.72 23.76 -1.47
CA ASN A 412 -11.65 23.43 -0.37
C ASN A 412 -11.22 22.19 0.44
N ASN A 413 -9.93 22.03 0.67
CA ASN A 413 -9.35 20.85 1.32
C ASN A 413 -9.62 20.81 2.84
N ILE A 414 -9.99 21.94 3.42
CA ILE A 414 -10.32 22.08 4.84
C ILE A 414 -11.64 22.85 4.99
N SER A 415 -12.49 22.36 5.88
CA SER A 415 -13.69 23.09 6.30
C SER A 415 -13.58 23.42 7.81
N ALA A 416 -13.51 24.71 8.14
CA ALA A 416 -13.45 25.19 9.53
C ALA A 416 -14.83 25.66 10.00
N TYR A 417 -15.27 25.22 11.18
CA TYR A 417 -16.64 25.43 11.66
C TYR A 417 -16.71 26.20 12.97
N ASN A 418 -17.81 26.92 13.18
CA ASN A 418 -18.14 27.56 14.45
C ASN A 418 -19.31 26.82 15.11
N HIS A 419 -19.17 26.50 16.40
CA HIS A 419 -20.24 25.86 17.18
C HIS A 419 -21.54 26.66 17.21
N ASN A 420 -21.45 27.99 17.12
CA ASN A 420 -22.62 28.86 17.12
C ASN A 420 -23.44 28.77 15.83
N ASP A 421 -22.87 28.23 14.77
CA ASP A 421 -23.52 28.04 13.48
C ASP A 421 -24.30 26.72 13.39
N ALA A 422 -24.26 25.91 14.46
CA ALA A 422 -24.91 24.61 14.52
C ALA A 422 -26.43 24.72 14.38
N VAL A 423 -27.03 23.81 13.60
CA VAL A 423 -28.49 23.77 13.41
C VAL A 423 -29.19 23.24 14.66
N GLU A 424 -30.35 23.80 14.98
CA GLU A 424 -31.16 23.38 16.13
C GLU A 424 -31.85 22.02 15.88
N LEU A 425 -32.09 21.27 16.97
CA LEU A 425 -32.87 20.04 16.92
C LEU A 425 -34.39 20.32 17.00
N PRO A 426 -35.25 19.52 16.33
CA PRO A 426 -34.90 18.41 15.44
C PRO A 426 -34.39 18.90 14.08
N PHE A 427 -33.26 18.35 13.64
CA PHE A 427 -32.75 18.58 12.29
C PHE A 427 -33.29 17.51 11.34
N ILE A 428 -34.06 17.93 10.35
CA ILE A 428 -34.64 17.07 9.31
C ILE A 428 -34.10 17.55 7.96
N TYR A 429 -33.57 16.61 7.17
CA TYR A 429 -33.07 16.89 5.82
C TYR A 429 -33.58 15.83 4.86
N ASP A 430 -34.29 16.25 3.82
CA ASP A 430 -34.94 15.37 2.83
C ASP A 430 -34.23 15.34 1.47
N PHE A 431 -33.14 16.08 1.33
CA PHE A 431 -32.35 16.24 0.10
C PHE A 431 -33.12 16.88 -1.08
N GLU A 432 -34.29 17.48 -0.88
CA GLU A 432 -35.02 18.14 -1.97
C GLU A 432 -34.37 19.46 -2.40
N ASN A 433 -33.51 20.05 -1.55
CA ASN A 433 -32.78 21.28 -1.84
C ASN A 433 -31.79 21.14 -3.02
N ASN A 434 -31.96 22.00 -4.03
CA ASN A 434 -31.09 22.02 -5.22
C ASN A 434 -29.68 22.56 -4.96
N ASP A 435 -29.48 23.29 -3.86
CA ASP A 435 -28.19 23.88 -3.50
C ASP A 435 -27.28 22.90 -2.73
N PHE A 436 -27.67 21.62 -2.59
CA PHE A 436 -26.81 20.61 -1.96
C PHE A 436 -25.40 20.58 -2.59
N PRO A 437 -24.30 20.50 -1.81
CA PRO A 437 -24.22 20.21 -0.37
C PRO A 437 -24.51 21.40 0.58
N TYR A 438 -24.89 22.56 0.06
CA TYR A 438 -25.10 23.79 0.82
C TYR A 438 -26.51 23.89 1.45
N LEU A 439 -26.61 24.38 2.69
CA LEU A 439 -27.84 24.43 3.50
C LEU A 439 -28.75 25.67 3.25
N GLN A 440 -28.58 26.42 2.16
CA GLN A 440 -29.32 27.67 1.84
C GLN A 440 -29.04 28.89 2.72
N SER A 441 -28.21 28.79 3.76
CA SER A 441 -27.65 29.94 4.47
C SER A 441 -26.15 30.05 4.20
N GLY A 442 -25.63 31.23 3.81
CA GLY A 442 -24.20 31.49 3.59
C GLY A 442 -23.32 31.41 4.85
N ILE A 443 -23.72 30.58 5.82
CA ILE A 443 -23.01 30.19 7.02
C ILE A 443 -22.27 28.89 6.69
N ASN A 444 -20.99 28.77 7.05
CA ASN A 444 -20.22 27.55 6.78
C ASN A 444 -20.62 26.42 7.73
N ASN A 445 -21.81 25.85 7.54
CA ASN A 445 -22.33 24.69 8.27
C ASN A 445 -22.92 23.63 7.32
N ASP A 446 -22.36 23.53 6.11
CA ASP A 446 -22.86 22.67 5.06
C ASP A 446 -22.47 21.20 5.23
N PHE A 447 -23.05 20.34 4.40
CA PHE A 447 -22.54 19.00 4.21
C PHE A 447 -21.12 19.04 3.62
N THR A 448 -20.30 18.07 4.02
CA THR A 448 -18.97 17.85 3.44
C THR A 448 -18.91 16.47 2.82
N ILE A 449 -18.58 16.40 1.53
CA ILE A 449 -18.34 15.13 0.85
C ILE A 449 -16.84 14.88 0.86
N VAL A 450 -16.44 13.73 1.38
CA VAL A 450 -15.07 13.21 1.32
C VAL A 450 -15.05 12.22 0.16
N ALA A 451 -14.49 12.68 -0.95
CA ALA A 451 -14.42 11.92 -2.17
C ALA A 451 -13.21 10.99 -2.16
N GLU A 452 -13.44 9.68 -2.23
CA GLU A 452 -12.42 8.67 -2.44
C GLU A 452 -12.82 7.74 -3.59
N GLY A 453 -11.90 7.47 -4.52
CA GLY A 453 -12.16 6.59 -5.66
C GLY A 453 -12.90 7.27 -6.82
N SER A 454 -13.56 6.47 -7.65
CA SER A 454 -14.14 6.91 -8.93
C SER A 454 -15.58 7.41 -8.82
N GLN A 455 -16.30 7.03 -7.76
CA GLN A 455 -17.66 7.47 -7.44
C GLN A 455 -17.74 7.90 -5.99
N ASN A 456 -18.47 8.97 -5.73
CA ASN A 456 -18.61 9.56 -4.41
C ASN A 456 -20.08 9.70 -4.04
N TRP A 457 -20.35 10.11 -2.80
CA TRP A 457 -21.69 10.48 -2.38
C TRP A 457 -22.18 11.69 -3.20
N GLU A 458 -23.36 11.56 -3.79
CA GLU A 458 -23.98 12.58 -4.61
C GLU A 458 -25.47 12.69 -4.31
N ARG A 459 -26.03 13.88 -4.45
CA ARG A 459 -27.48 14.05 -4.51
C ARG A 459 -27.98 13.55 -5.85
N THR A 460 -29.04 12.73 -5.84
CA THR A 460 -29.63 12.18 -7.07
C THR A 460 -31.14 12.40 -7.09
N ASN A 461 -31.70 12.52 -8.30
CA ASN A 461 -33.14 12.55 -8.55
C ASN A 461 -33.69 11.22 -9.07
N SER A 462 -32.90 10.14 -9.00
CA SER A 462 -33.35 8.84 -9.51
C SER A 462 -34.50 8.25 -8.69
N THR A 463 -34.57 8.59 -7.41
CA THR A 463 -35.58 8.13 -6.45
C THR A 463 -35.39 8.87 -5.12
N GLY A 464 -36.44 8.93 -4.30
CA GLY A 464 -36.44 9.43 -2.93
C GLY A 464 -37.50 8.70 -2.10
N PHE A 465 -37.37 8.73 -0.77
CA PHE A 465 -38.38 8.11 0.10
C PHE A 465 -39.60 9.01 0.31
N SER A 466 -39.38 10.24 0.77
CA SER A 466 -40.43 11.24 1.05
C SER A 466 -40.65 12.22 -0.12
N GLY A 467 -39.76 12.22 -1.11
CA GLY A 467 -39.77 13.11 -2.26
C GLY A 467 -39.13 12.46 -3.48
N ASN A 468 -38.52 13.26 -4.35
CA ASN A 468 -37.90 12.79 -5.60
C ASN A 468 -36.37 12.64 -5.49
N TYR A 469 -35.76 13.23 -4.47
CA TYR A 469 -34.32 13.27 -4.29
C TYR A 469 -33.88 12.44 -3.09
N SER A 470 -32.63 11.98 -3.16
CA SER A 470 -31.94 11.28 -2.07
C SER A 470 -30.44 11.46 -2.22
N MET A 471 -29.70 11.03 -1.19
CA MET A 471 -28.26 10.86 -1.29
C MET A 471 -27.95 9.46 -1.84
N ARG A 472 -27.00 9.35 -2.78
CA ARG A 472 -26.60 8.08 -3.40
C ARG A 472 -25.09 7.94 -3.47
N LEU A 473 -24.60 6.72 -3.31
CA LEU A 473 -23.24 6.32 -3.66
C LEU A 473 -23.27 5.05 -4.52
N ILE A 474 -22.69 5.10 -5.73
CA ILE A 474 -22.67 3.96 -6.66
C ILE A 474 -21.42 3.11 -6.45
N ASN A 475 -21.38 2.38 -5.33
CA ASN A 475 -20.23 1.55 -4.99
C ASN A 475 -19.93 0.44 -6.00
N LYS A 476 -20.89 0.07 -6.84
CA LYS A 476 -20.67 -0.91 -7.93
C LYS A 476 -19.50 -0.54 -8.84
N ASN A 477 -19.33 0.77 -9.07
CA ASN A 477 -18.33 1.29 -9.98
C ASN A 477 -17.06 1.74 -9.25
N ASN A 478 -17.10 1.80 -7.93
CA ASN A 478 -15.88 1.86 -7.13
C ASN A 478 -15.25 0.48 -7.12
N GLU A 479 -13.92 0.45 -7.15
CA GLU A 479 -13.20 -0.76 -6.75
C GLU A 479 -13.52 -1.08 -5.29
N ASN A 480 -13.31 -2.32 -4.86
CA ASN A 480 -13.63 -2.75 -3.50
C ASN A 480 -12.91 -1.88 -2.45
N ASN A 481 -13.36 -1.94 -1.19
CA ASN A 481 -12.85 -1.23 0.02
C ASN A 481 -12.49 0.26 -0.15
N ILE A 482 -12.99 0.91 -1.20
CA ILE A 482 -13.03 2.37 -1.28
C ILE A 482 -13.95 2.88 -0.18
N THR A 483 -13.48 3.86 0.59
CA THR A 483 -14.22 4.44 1.71
C THR A 483 -14.71 5.83 1.34
N ASN A 484 -15.98 5.96 1.00
CA ASN A 484 -16.60 7.25 0.75
C ASN A 484 -17.37 7.73 1.97
N SER A 485 -17.14 8.97 2.36
CA SER A 485 -17.85 9.56 3.50
C SER A 485 -18.55 10.85 3.14
N PHE A 486 -19.64 11.15 3.82
CA PHE A 486 -20.11 12.51 3.95
C PHE A 486 -20.34 12.85 5.41
N TYR A 487 -20.13 14.12 5.73
CA TYR A 487 -20.39 14.68 7.03
C TYR A 487 -21.62 15.56 6.98
N THR A 488 -22.44 15.46 8.02
CA THR A 488 -23.58 16.35 8.19
C THR A 488 -23.11 17.75 8.64
N PRO A 489 -23.99 18.74 8.53
CA PRO A 489 -23.95 19.95 9.33
C PRO A 489 -23.68 19.65 10.83
N LEU A 490 -23.07 20.61 11.53
CA LEU A 490 -23.07 20.64 12.99
C LEU A 490 -24.50 20.83 13.47
N VAL A 491 -24.88 20.03 14.45
CA VAL A 491 -26.16 20.07 15.13
C VAL A 491 -25.91 20.46 16.58
N LYS A 492 -26.67 21.43 17.08
CA LYS A 492 -26.52 21.92 18.44
C LYS A 492 -27.04 20.88 19.44
N VAL A 493 -26.34 20.76 20.56
CA VAL A 493 -26.66 19.80 21.62
C VAL A 493 -26.61 20.51 22.96
N ASP A 494 -27.56 20.18 23.84
CA ASP A 494 -27.50 20.55 25.24
C ASP A 494 -27.58 19.33 26.17
N SER A 495 -27.20 19.56 27.43
CA SER A 495 -27.10 18.50 28.45
C SER A 495 -28.44 17.83 28.83
N THR A 496 -29.57 18.36 28.36
CA THR A 496 -30.94 17.90 28.65
C THR A 496 -31.57 17.10 27.51
N MET A 497 -30.98 17.11 26.31
CA MET A 497 -31.53 16.50 25.10
C MET A 497 -31.30 14.97 24.97
N PHE A 498 -30.94 14.27 26.05
CA PHE A 498 -30.57 12.85 25.98
C PHE A 498 -31.72 11.87 26.30
N PRO A 499 -31.75 10.66 25.69
CA PRO A 499 -30.80 10.18 24.68
C PRO A 499 -31.02 10.85 23.31
N LEU A 500 -29.92 11.11 22.60
CA LEU A 500 -29.99 11.63 21.24
C LEU A 500 -30.08 10.50 20.23
N THR A 501 -31.10 10.56 19.40
CA THR A 501 -31.40 9.54 18.39
C THR A 501 -31.41 10.15 17.00
N ILE A 502 -30.89 9.44 16.02
CA ILE A 502 -31.10 9.72 14.59
C ILE A 502 -31.95 8.61 13.97
N LYS A 503 -32.84 9.03 13.07
CA LYS A 503 -33.57 8.16 12.14
C LYS A 503 -33.16 8.53 10.73
N PHE A 504 -32.92 7.53 9.89
CA PHE A 504 -32.64 7.75 8.47
C PHE A 504 -33.25 6.63 7.64
N LYS A 505 -33.63 6.96 6.41
CA LYS A 505 -34.02 5.97 5.42
C LYS A 505 -32.75 5.44 4.76
N VAL A 506 -32.75 4.16 4.44
CA VAL A 506 -31.66 3.53 3.71
C VAL A 506 -32.23 2.54 2.72
N ALA A 507 -31.60 2.44 1.55
CA ALA A 507 -31.88 1.37 0.61
C ALA A 507 -30.59 0.84 -0.02
N TYR A 508 -30.49 -0.48 -0.12
CA TYR A 508 -29.33 -1.16 -0.70
C TYR A 508 -29.69 -2.55 -1.20
N ALA A 509 -29.19 -2.88 -2.38
CA ALA A 509 -29.24 -4.23 -2.95
C ALA A 509 -27.82 -4.73 -3.23
N LYS A 510 -27.61 -6.04 -3.09
CA LYS A 510 -26.34 -6.67 -3.44
C LYS A 510 -26.27 -6.92 -4.95
N THR A 511 -25.08 -6.84 -5.53
CA THR A 511 -24.85 -7.24 -6.93
C THR A 511 -24.73 -8.77 -7.03
N TYR A 512 -23.90 -9.37 -6.18
CA TYR A 512 -23.74 -10.82 -6.04
C TYR A 512 -24.00 -11.25 -4.59
N SER A 513 -24.23 -12.55 -4.36
CA SER A 513 -24.38 -13.10 -3.01
C SER A 513 -23.15 -12.85 -2.14
N THR A 514 -21.96 -12.75 -2.75
CA THR A 514 -20.68 -12.47 -2.10
C THR A 514 -20.40 -10.98 -1.85
N SER A 515 -21.13 -10.05 -2.47
CA SER A 515 -20.89 -8.60 -2.33
C SER A 515 -21.01 -8.15 -0.87
N ASN A 516 -20.09 -7.33 -0.37
CA ASN A 516 -19.97 -7.03 1.06
C ASN A 516 -19.82 -5.54 1.40
N ASP A 517 -20.53 -4.67 0.67
CA ASP A 517 -20.58 -3.25 0.95
C ASP A 517 -21.06 -2.98 2.37
N LYS A 518 -20.51 -1.93 2.99
CA LYS A 518 -20.76 -1.61 4.38
C LYS A 518 -21.21 -0.17 4.49
N LEU A 519 -22.17 0.08 5.37
CA LEU A 519 -22.50 1.43 5.81
C LEU A 519 -22.21 1.52 7.29
N LYS A 520 -21.51 2.58 7.67
CA LYS A 520 -21.24 2.94 9.05
C LYS A 520 -21.71 4.36 9.32
N VAL A 521 -22.15 4.59 10.55
CA VAL A 521 -22.46 5.94 11.05
C VAL A 521 -21.68 6.20 12.32
N TYR A 522 -21.00 7.33 12.33
CA TYR A 522 -20.22 7.83 13.45
C TYR A 522 -20.77 9.18 13.91
N TYR A 523 -20.43 9.57 15.15
CA TYR A 523 -20.53 10.96 15.57
C TYR A 523 -19.22 11.47 16.15
N SER A 524 -19.06 12.78 16.10
CA SER A 524 -17.99 13.53 16.73
C SER A 524 -18.60 14.68 17.54
N SER A 525 -18.03 14.94 18.72
CA SER A 525 -18.37 16.07 19.60
C SER A 525 -17.25 17.11 19.67
N ASN A 526 -16.15 16.89 18.94
CA ASN A 526 -14.93 17.69 18.92
C ASN A 526 -14.50 17.95 17.46
N CYS A 527 -15.47 18.36 16.64
CA CYS A 527 -15.22 18.86 15.27
C CYS A 527 -14.43 17.94 14.33
N GLY A 528 -14.41 16.64 14.59
CA GLY A 528 -13.81 15.63 13.71
C GLY A 528 -12.52 15.02 14.24
N ASP A 529 -12.03 15.50 15.39
CA ASP A 529 -10.82 14.97 16.03
C ASP A 529 -11.01 13.54 16.54
N TYR A 530 -12.21 13.19 17.01
CA TYR A 530 -12.52 11.84 17.44
C TYR A 530 -13.91 11.38 16.98
N TRP A 531 -13.93 10.25 16.26
CA TRP A 531 -15.15 9.66 15.72
C TRP A 531 -15.54 8.39 16.49
N ARG A 532 -16.76 8.38 17.01
CA ARG A 532 -17.34 7.24 17.74
C ARG A 532 -18.33 6.49 16.84
N LEU A 533 -18.04 5.22 16.57
CA LEU A 533 -18.91 4.35 15.77
C LEU A 533 -20.21 4.03 16.52
N ARG A 534 -21.36 4.15 15.83
CA ARG A 534 -22.70 3.86 16.38
C ARG A 534 -23.54 2.94 15.50
N TYR A 535 -23.25 2.87 14.21
CA TYR A 535 -23.91 1.96 13.27
C TYR A 535 -22.86 1.30 12.40
N ASN A 536 -22.97 -0.02 12.17
CA ASN A 536 -22.11 -0.77 11.26
C ASN A 536 -22.88 -1.96 10.70
N LYS A 537 -23.40 -1.83 9.47
CA LYS A 537 -24.08 -2.92 8.78
C LYS A 537 -23.33 -3.26 7.48
N PRO A 538 -22.68 -4.44 7.42
CA PRO A 538 -22.10 -4.98 6.19
C PRO A 538 -23.05 -5.92 5.44
N GLY A 539 -22.92 -5.96 4.11
CA GLY A 539 -23.44 -7.00 3.22
C GLY A 539 -24.92 -7.33 3.45
N VAL A 540 -25.18 -8.53 3.98
CA VAL A 540 -26.55 -9.03 4.21
C VAL A 540 -27.28 -8.20 5.27
N SER A 541 -26.60 -7.70 6.30
CA SER A 541 -27.24 -6.85 7.32
C SER A 541 -27.61 -5.47 6.78
N LEU A 542 -26.88 -4.97 5.77
CA LEU A 542 -27.19 -3.69 5.14
C LEU A 542 -28.40 -3.80 4.21
N ARG A 543 -28.53 -4.91 3.48
CA ARG A 543 -29.53 -5.09 2.40
C ARG A 543 -30.95 -4.75 2.86
N THR A 544 -31.71 -4.14 1.96
CA THR A 544 -33.12 -3.82 2.15
C THR A 544 -34.03 -4.58 1.19
N THR A 545 -33.44 -5.35 0.27
CA THR A 545 -34.15 -6.27 -0.62
C THR A 545 -33.33 -7.54 -0.80
N ASP A 546 -34.01 -8.67 -0.99
CA ASP A 546 -33.38 -9.97 -1.26
C ASP A 546 -32.99 -10.13 -2.74
N ASN A 547 -33.49 -9.24 -3.60
CA ASN A 547 -33.19 -9.26 -5.03
C ASN A 547 -31.74 -8.82 -5.30
N LEU A 548 -31.01 -9.66 -6.03
CA LEU A 548 -29.68 -9.33 -6.53
C LEU A 548 -29.79 -8.49 -7.81
N VAL A 549 -28.99 -7.42 -7.91
CA VAL A 549 -28.98 -6.51 -9.07
C VAL A 549 -27.65 -6.60 -9.80
N GLN A 550 -27.52 -7.58 -10.68
CA GLN A 550 -26.28 -7.85 -11.43
C GLN A 550 -26.08 -6.89 -12.61
N TYR A 551 -27.17 -6.51 -13.28
CA TYR A 551 -27.14 -5.64 -14.46
C TYR A 551 -27.69 -4.26 -14.10
N GLY A 552 -26.99 -3.20 -14.51
CA GLY A 552 -27.33 -1.82 -14.17
C GLY A 552 -27.12 -1.47 -12.69
N ASN A 553 -27.60 -0.28 -12.31
CA ASN A 553 -27.57 0.23 -10.94
C ASN A 553 -28.91 -0.03 -10.26
N PHE A 554 -28.86 -0.40 -8.98
CA PHE A 554 -30.03 -0.52 -8.14
C PHE A 554 -30.69 0.86 -7.98
N VAL A 555 -32.01 0.89 -8.16
CA VAL A 555 -32.86 2.05 -7.87
C VAL A 555 -34.03 1.53 -7.02
N PRO A 556 -34.13 1.90 -5.73
CA PRO A 556 -35.18 1.40 -4.85
C PRO A 556 -36.58 1.88 -5.25
N ASN A 557 -37.55 0.96 -5.15
CA ASN A 557 -38.97 1.30 -5.09
C ASN A 557 -39.41 1.59 -3.63
N ALA A 558 -40.66 2.02 -3.43
CA ALA A 558 -41.19 2.43 -2.13
C ALA A 558 -41.08 1.36 -1.03
N GLU A 559 -41.16 0.07 -1.36
CA GLU A 559 -41.10 -1.04 -0.39
C GLU A 559 -39.67 -1.43 -0.03
N GLN A 560 -38.67 -0.97 -0.80
CA GLN A 560 -37.26 -1.34 -0.63
C GLN A 560 -36.48 -0.36 0.26
N TRP A 561 -37.16 0.65 0.81
CA TRP A 561 -36.59 1.54 1.82
C TRP A 561 -36.82 0.98 3.22
N ARG A 562 -35.78 1.00 4.05
CA ARG A 562 -35.85 0.67 5.47
C ARG A 562 -35.56 1.93 6.29
N GLU A 563 -36.29 2.12 7.39
CA GLU A 563 -35.88 3.10 8.41
C GLU A 563 -34.98 2.41 9.42
N ASP A 564 -33.80 2.98 9.64
CA ASP A 564 -32.93 2.59 10.75
C ASP A 564 -32.95 3.72 11.81
N GLU A 565 -33.07 3.34 13.08
CA GLU A 565 -33.05 4.23 14.24
C GLU A 565 -31.88 3.85 15.15
N ILE A 566 -31.04 4.83 15.50
CA ILE A 566 -29.85 4.61 16.34
C ILE A 566 -29.72 5.68 17.42
N ILE A 567 -29.37 5.25 18.63
CA ILE A 567 -28.95 6.13 19.71
C ILE A 567 -27.50 6.54 19.43
N ILE A 568 -27.26 7.83 19.24
CA ILE A 568 -25.94 8.38 18.93
C ILE A 568 -25.20 8.73 20.21
N MET A 569 -25.89 9.26 21.22
CA MET A 569 -25.26 9.77 22.43
C MET A 569 -26.12 9.55 23.68
N GLU A 570 -25.47 9.04 24.72
CA GLU A 570 -26.03 8.73 26.03
C GLU A 570 -25.75 9.86 27.03
N PRO A 571 -26.49 9.97 28.15
CA PRO A 571 -26.45 11.12 29.08
C PRO A 571 -25.11 11.44 29.77
N TYR A 572 -24.08 10.62 29.58
CA TYR A 572 -22.80 10.70 30.30
C TYR A 572 -21.74 11.58 29.61
N ASP A 573 -21.95 12.01 28.35
CA ASP A 573 -21.07 12.95 27.62
C ASP A 573 -21.58 14.41 27.79
N LYS A 574 -21.44 15.00 28.98
CA LYS A 574 -22.11 16.28 29.33
C LYS A 574 -21.47 17.56 28.76
N GLU A 575 -20.34 17.49 28.06
CA GLU A 575 -19.58 18.67 27.61
C GLU A 575 -19.72 18.99 26.11
N CYS A 576 -20.62 18.29 25.40
CA CYS A 576 -20.84 18.50 23.96
C CYS A 576 -21.74 19.72 23.70
N GLN A 577 -21.21 20.76 23.05
CA GLN A 577 -21.98 21.94 22.61
C GLN A 577 -22.68 21.72 21.25
N SER A 578 -22.09 20.87 20.42
CA SER A 578 -22.64 20.48 19.11
C SER A 578 -22.03 19.15 18.67
N LEU A 579 -22.80 18.38 17.91
CA LEU A 579 -22.35 17.12 17.31
C LEU A 579 -22.30 17.23 15.79
N ARG A 580 -21.49 16.37 15.19
CA ARG A 580 -21.50 16.10 13.76
C ARG A 580 -21.60 14.61 13.51
N LEU A 581 -22.32 14.22 12.46
CA LEU A 581 -22.42 12.84 12.03
C LEU A 581 -21.58 12.60 10.79
N LYS A 582 -21.01 11.40 10.68
CA LYS A 582 -20.32 10.89 9.49
C LYS A 582 -21.02 9.63 9.02
N PHE A 583 -21.50 9.65 7.79
CA PHE A 583 -21.93 8.45 7.06
C PHE A 583 -20.77 7.98 6.21
N GLU A 584 -20.29 6.78 6.46
CA GLU A 584 -19.13 6.18 5.79
C GLU A 584 -19.59 4.90 5.11
N ALA A 585 -19.43 4.84 3.79
CA ALA A 585 -19.71 3.64 3.00
C ALA A 585 -18.42 3.05 2.44
N ILE A 586 -18.29 1.74 2.57
CA ILE A 586 -17.13 0.99 2.10
C ILE A 586 -17.62 0.06 1.00
N SER A 587 -17.05 0.20 -0.21
CA SER A 587 -17.41 -0.66 -1.34
C SER A 587 -17.00 -2.11 -1.10
N GLY A 588 -17.81 -3.04 -1.57
CA GLY A 588 -17.55 -4.48 -1.45
C GLY A 588 -18.06 -5.26 -2.65
N GLY A 589 -18.08 -4.63 -3.83
CA GLY A 589 -18.52 -5.24 -5.08
C GLY A 589 -20.04 -5.36 -5.20
N GLY A 590 -20.78 -4.58 -4.42
CA GLY A 590 -22.23 -4.52 -4.36
C GLY A 590 -22.79 -3.46 -5.29
N ASN A 591 -23.86 -2.80 -4.87
CA ASN A 591 -24.61 -1.86 -5.70
C ASN A 591 -24.73 -0.49 -5.02
N ALA A 592 -25.55 0.40 -5.60
CA ALA A 592 -25.78 1.72 -5.05
C ALA A 592 -26.40 1.68 -3.64
N ILE A 593 -25.86 2.48 -2.73
CA ILE A 593 -26.42 2.76 -1.40
C ILE A 593 -27.14 4.09 -1.46
N TYR A 594 -28.36 4.14 -0.94
CA TYR A 594 -29.17 5.35 -0.83
C TYR A 594 -29.45 5.70 0.62
N ILE A 595 -29.46 7.01 0.93
CA ILE A 595 -29.86 7.59 2.23
C ILE A 595 -30.97 8.63 1.99
#